data_AF-A0A9Q0X4Z8-F1
#
_entry.id   AF-A0A9Q0X4Z8-F1
#
_cell.length_a   1.000
_cell.length_b   1.000
_cell.length_c   1.000
_cell.angle_alpha   90.00
_cell.angle_beta   90.00
_cell.angle_gamma   90.00
#
_symmetry.space_group_name_H-M   'P 1'
#
loop_
_entity.id
_entity.type
_entity.pdbx_description
1 polymer ?
#
loop_
_entity_poly.entity_id
_entity_poly.type
_entity_poly.pdbx_seq_one_letter_code
_entity_poly.pdbx_strand_id
1 'polypeptide(L)'
;MVTGKKIVDEVSGYLRVFEDGTVDRTWTGPPKFGLLMEPVSPHEEFIDGVAVRDQTIEPKSGLAVRIYIPGTDHDVHSTGQLQVILHFHGGGYCIRPT
;
A
#
# COMPACT_ATOMS: atom_id res chain seq x y z
N MET A 1 20.27 8.95 -10.62
CA MET A 1 20.00 10.35 -11.00
C MET A 1 19.63 10.36 -12.47
N VAL A 2 18.37 10.64 -12.81
CA VAL A 2 17.94 10.76 -14.22
C VAL A 2 18.24 12.19 -14.65
N THR A 3 19.44 12.41 -15.17
CA THR A 3 19.90 13.72 -15.65
C THR A 3 19.26 13.97 -17.03
N GLY A 4 18.39 14.99 -17.13
CA GLY A 4 17.96 15.54 -18.42
C GLY A 4 16.45 15.62 -18.68
N LYS A 5 15.59 15.01 -17.86
CA LYS A 5 14.13 15.12 -18.07
C LYS A 5 13.58 16.40 -17.45
N LYS A 6 12.83 17.18 -18.23
CA LYS A 6 12.12 18.38 -17.76
C LYS A 6 10.92 17.98 -16.91
N ILE A 7 10.86 18.49 -15.68
CA ILE A 7 9.71 18.33 -14.79
C ILE A 7 8.61 19.28 -15.24
N VAL A 8 7.38 18.78 -15.34
CA VAL A 8 6.18 19.57 -15.70
C VAL A 8 5.21 19.72 -14.53
N ASP A 9 5.24 18.80 -13.57
CA ASP A 9 4.45 18.87 -12.34
C ASP A 9 5.13 18.09 -11.20
N GLU A 10 4.85 18.46 -9.96
CA GLU A 10 5.43 17.85 -8.77
C GLU A 10 4.45 17.91 -7.58
N VAL A 11 4.25 16.76 -6.93
CA VAL A 11 3.69 16.70 -5.58
C VAL A 11 4.86 16.52 -4.62
N SER A 12 5.20 17.58 -3.88
CA SER A 12 6.44 17.69 -3.11
C SER A 12 6.75 16.43 -2.29
N GLY A 13 7.86 15.77 -2.63
CA GLY A 13 8.34 14.57 -1.95
C GLY A 13 7.75 13.25 -2.45
N TYR A 14 6.55 13.26 -3.05
CA TYR A 14 5.79 12.04 -3.40
C TYR A 14 5.98 11.60 -4.84
N LEU A 15 5.91 12.52 -5.80
CA LEU A 15 6.11 12.20 -7.21
C LEU A 15 6.50 13.41 -8.05
N ARG A 16 7.19 13.14 -9.17
CA ARG A 16 7.53 14.10 -10.22
C ARG A 16 7.02 13.59 -11.56
N VAL A 17 6.33 14.46 -12.30
CA VAL A 17 5.86 14.19 -13.66
C VAL A 17 6.80 14.87 -14.64
N PHE A 18 7.25 14.13 -15.65
CA PHE A 18 8.15 14.64 -16.68
C PHE A 18 7.40 14.94 -17.98
N GLU A 19 7.97 15.81 -18.80
CA GLU A 19 7.40 16.23 -20.10
C GLU A 19 7.15 15.07 -21.06
N ASP A 20 7.94 13.98 -20.96
CA ASP A 20 7.77 12.76 -21.75
C ASP A 20 6.64 11.83 -21.26
N GLY A 21 5.89 12.25 -20.24
CA GLY A 21 4.80 11.49 -19.64
C GLY A 21 5.25 10.46 -18.59
N THR A 22 6.55 10.30 -18.35
CA THR A 22 7.04 9.42 -17.28
C THR A 22 6.83 10.05 -15.90
N VAL A 23 6.72 9.20 -14.86
CA VAL A 23 6.52 9.63 -13.47
C VAL A 23 7.53 8.93 -12.57
N ASP A 24 8.31 9.70 -11.81
CA ASP A 24 9.15 9.19 -10.73
C ASP A 24 8.38 9.29 -9.41
N ARG A 25 8.26 8.16 -8.70
CA ARG A 25 7.56 8.03 -7.41
C ARG A 25 8.50 7.78 -6.24
N THR A 26 9.80 7.97 -6.44
CA THR A 26 10.79 7.83 -5.38
C THR A 26 10.57 8.91 -4.34
N TRP A 27 10.41 8.52 -3.07
CA TRP A 27 10.30 9.47 -1.96
C TRP A 27 11.55 10.35 -1.86
N THR A 28 11.37 11.68 -1.93
CA THR A 28 12.46 12.67 -1.80
C THR A 28 12.29 13.59 -0.61
N GLY A 29 11.25 13.40 0.21
CA GLY A 29 11.03 14.18 1.41
C GLY A 29 11.87 13.74 2.61
N PRO A 30 11.60 14.27 3.81
CA PRO A 30 12.39 13.96 5.00
C PRO A 30 12.41 12.44 5.32
N PRO A 31 13.56 11.85 5.68
CA PRO A 31 13.67 10.41 5.94
C PRO A 31 12.69 9.88 6.98
N LYS A 32 12.37 10.68 8.01
CA LYS A 32 11.40 10.33 9.06
C LYS A 32 9.98 10.02 8.57
N PHE A 33 9.64 10.42 7.35
CA PHE A 33 8.35 10.15 6.72
C PHE A 33 8.43 9.07 5.63
N GLY A 34 9.60 8.50 5.36
CA GLY A 34 9.78 7.44 4.37
C GLY A 34 8.93 6.20 4.66
N LEU A 35 8.69 5.92 5.93
CA LEU A 35 7.81 4.85 6.42
C LEU A 35 6.37 4.93 5.86
N LEU A 36 5.90 6.10 5.42
CA LEU A 36 4.58 6.26 4.80
C LEU A 36 4.53 5.74 3.35
N MET A 37 5.71 5.60 2.72
CA MET A 37 5.88 5.18 1.34
C MET A 37 6.45 3.77 1.22
N GLU A 38 6.96 3.20 2.31
CA GLU A 38 7.50 1.85 2.35
C GLU A 38 6.38 0.82 2.53
N PRO A 39 6.34 -0.23 1.70
CA PRO A 39 5.38 -1.31 1.88
C PRO A 39 5.73 -2.13 3.13
N VAL A 40 4.71 -2.49 3.90
CA VAL A 40 4.85 -3.43 5.04
C VAL A 40 4.56 -4.84 4.55
N SER A 41 5.43 -5.80 4.85
CA SER A 41 5.21 -7.21 4.51
C SER A 41 3.99 -7.80 5.25
N PRO A 42 3.23 -8.72 4.62
CA PRO A 42 2.21 -9.47 5.33
C PRO A 42 2.85 -10.38 6.39
N HIS A 43 2.07 -10.77 7.39
CA HIS A 43 2.49 -11.66 8.47
C HIS A 43 1.33 -12.58 8.90
N GLU A 44 1.58 -13.88 8.95
CA GLU A 44 0.54 -14.83 9.38
C GLU A 44 0.39 -14.90 10.90
N GLU A 45 1.43 -14.50 11.64
CA GLU A 45 1.39 -14.34 13.09
C GLU A 45 0.49 -13.16 13.47
N PHE A 46 -0.24 -13.30 14.57
CA PHE A 46 -1.08 -12.23 15.11
C PHE A 46 -0.20 -11.21 15.83
N ILE A 47 0.09 -10.09 15.16
CA ILE A 47 0.76 -8.93 15.75
C ILE A 47 -0.33 -7.94 16.16
N ASP A 48 -0.35 -7.56 17.43
CA ASP A 48 -1.40 -6.71 18.01
C ASP A 48 -2.82 -7.24 17.72
N GLY A 49 -2.97 -8.57 17.68
CA GLY A 49 -4.24 -9.23 17.42
C GLY A 49 -4.71 -9.15 15.97
N VAL A 50 -3.83 -8.97 14.99
CA VAL A 50 -4.19 -9.02 13.56
C VAL A 50 -3.19 -9.87 12.78
N ALA A 51 -3.69 -10.76 11.93
CA ALA A 51 -2.90 -11.46 10.92
C ALA A 51 -3.19 -10.86 9.53
N VAL A 52 -2.18 -10.84 8.66
CA VAL A 52 -2.21 -10.16 7.36
C VAL A 52 -1.71 -11.09 6.26
N ARG A 53 -2.47 -11.21 5.17
CA ARG A 53 -2.08 -11.98 3.98
C ARG A 53 -2.32 -11.19 2.71
N ASP A 54 -1.40 -11.27 1.76
CA ASP A 54 -1.60 -10.76 0.40
C ASP A 54 -2.02 -11.88 -0.55
N GLN A 55 -3.01 -11.61 -1.40
CA GLN A 55 -3.51 -12.54 -2.40
C GLN A 55 -3.68 -11.84 -3.75
N THR A 56 -2.94 -12.31 -4.76
CA THR A 56 -3.17 -11.92 -6.16
C THR A 56 -4.48 -12.54 -6.65
N ILE A 57 -5.40 -11.71 -7.14
CA ILE A 57 -6.71 -12.14 -7.65
C ILE A 57 -6.79 -12.11 -9.18
N GLU A 58 -5.99 -11.27 -9.84
CA GLU A 58 -5.84 -11.27 -11.29
C GLU A 58 -4.36 -11.13 -11.69
N PRO A 59 -3.68 -12.24 -12.05
CA PRO A 59 -2.25 -12.22 -12.34
C PRO A 59 -1.85 -11.35 -13.52
N LYS A 60 -2.73 -11.16 -14.51
CA LYS A 60 -2.42 -10.38 -15.72
C LYS A 60 -2.30 -8.88 -15.45
N SER A 61 -3.16 -8.34 -14.60
CA SER A 61 -3.13 -6.93 -14.19
C SER A 61 -2.25 -6.70 -12.96
N GLY A 62 -1.87 -7.77 -12.25
CA GLY A 62 -1.22 -7.69 -10.94
C GLY A 62 -2.18 -7.26 -9.83
N LEU A 63 -3.50 -7.33 -10.06
CA LEU A 63 -4.49 -6.97 -9.05
C LEU A 63 -4.40 -7.94 -7.87
N ALA A 64 -4.16 -7.36 -6.68
CA ALA A 64 -4.02 -8.08 -5.44
C ALA A 64 -4.84 -7.40 -4.34
N VAL A 65 -5.22 -8.20 -3.35
CA VAL A 65 -5.89 -7.74 -2.13
C VAL A 65 -5.03 -8.09 -0.93
N ARG A 66 -5.07 -7.23 0.09
CA ARG A 66 -4.55 -7.53 1.42
C ARG A 66 -5.71 -7.86 2.33
N ILE A 67 -5.65 -9.03 2.95
CA ILE A 67 -6.66 -9.56 3.86
C ILE A 67 -6.15 -9.38 5.27
N TYR A 68 -6.96 -8.72 6.11
CA TYR A 68 -6.72 -8.54 7.52
C TYR A 68 -7.70 -9.44 8.28
N ILE A 69 -7.17 -10.31 9.14
CA ILE A 69 -7.97 -11.22 9.96
C ILE A 69 -7.72 -10.85 11.42
N PRO A 70 -8.75 -10.44 12.18
CA PRO A 70 -8.60 -10.19 13.60
C PRO A 70 -8.35 -11.51 14.34
N GLY A 71 -7.39 -11.47 15.26
CA GLY A 71 -7.13 -12.50 16.24
C GLY A 71 -8.28 -12.59 17.23
N THR A 72 -8.59 -13.82 17.62
CA THR A 72 -9.73 -14.11 18.47
C THR A 72 -9.24 -14.41 19.88
N ASP A 73 -8.92 -13.37 20.65
CA ASP A 73 -8.61 -13.52 22.09
C ASP A 73 -9.86 -13.87 22.92
N HIS A 74 -11.05 -13.78 22.33
CA HIS A 74 -12.31 -14.20 22.93
C HIS A 74 -13.08 -15.11 21.98
N ASP A 75 -13.17 -16.40 22.32
CA ASP A 75 -14.28 -17.31 22.03
C ASP A 75 -15.04 -17.15 20.70
N VAL A 76 -14.32 -17.05 19.57
CA VAL A 76 -14.92 -17.35 18.24
C VAL A 76 -15.01 -18.88 18.02
N HIS A 77 -14.99 -19.65 19.12
CA HIS A 77 -15.57 -20.99 19.18
C HIS A 77 -17.11 -20.98 19.07
N SER A 78 -17.74 -19.81 18.92
CA SER A 78 -19.17 -19.65 18.67
C SER A 78 -19.48 -19.27 17.22
N THR A 79 -19.16 -20.16 16.26
CA THR A 79 -19.85 -20.34 14.95
C THR A 79 -20.17 -19.14 14.05
N GLY A 80 -19.67 -17.93 14.30
CA GLY A 80 -20.09 -16.70 13.62
C GLY A 80 -19.30 -16.39 12.35
N GLN A 81 -20.01 -16.04 11.26
CA GLN A 81 -19.42 -15.40 10.09
C GLN A 81 -18.87 -14.02 10.47
N LEU A 82 -17.66 -13.69 10.01
CA LEU A 82 -17.12 -12.33 10.13
C LEU A 82 -17.78 -11.42 9.08
N GLN A 83 -18.11 -10.20 9.47
CA GLN A 83 -18.49 -9.17 8.51
C GLN A 83 -17.28 -8.77 7.67
N VAL A 84 -17.48 -8.63 6.36
CA VAL A 84 -16.42 -8.26 5.42
C VAL A 84 -16.49 -6.77 5.13
N ILE A 85 -15.37 -6.08 5.34
CA ILE A 85 -15.18 -4.69 4.94
C ILE A 85 -14.28 -4.65 3.71
N LEU A 86 -14.78 -4.07 2.61
CA LEU A 86 -13.99 -3.82 1.43
C LEU A 86 -13.46 -2.38 1.47
N HIS A 87 -12.15 -2.25 1.68
CA HIS A 87 -11.48 -0.95 1.78
C HIS A 87 -10.69 -0.63 0.50
N PHE A 88 -10.88 0.60 -0.01
CA PHE A 88 -10.08 1.16 -1.10
C PHE A 88 -9.21 2.29 -0.53
N HIS A 89 -7.89 2.17 -0.67
CA HIS A 89 -6.96 3.15 -0.11
C HIS A 89 -7.04 4.50 -0.86
N GLY A 90 -6.67 5.58 -0.16
CA GLY A 90 -6.59 6.92 -0.72
C GLY A 90 -5.31 7.18 -1.55
N GLY A 91 -4.81 8.41 -1.54
CA GLY A 91 -3.57 8.77 -2.26
C GLY A 91 -3.79 9.40 -3.63
N GLY A 92 -4.95 10.03 -3.85
CA GLY A 92 -5.22 10.82 -5.06
C GLY A 92 -5.14 10.02 -6.36
N TYR A 93 -5.30 8.69 -6.30
CA TYR A 93 -5.14 7.74 -7.40
C TYR A 93 -3.73 7.62 -7.99
N CYS A 94 -2.73 8.31 -7.44
CA CYS A 94 -1.37 8.36 -7.98
C CYS A 94 -0.26 8.06 -6.96
N ILE A 95 -0.59 8.09 -5.66
CA ILE A 95 0.31 7.83 -4.53
C ILE A 95 -0.07 6.50 -3.88
N ARG A 96 0.91 5.61 -3.74
CA ARG A 96 0.81 4.33 -3.05
C ARG A 96 2.19 3.94 -2.55
N PRO A 97 2.29 3.07 -1.53
CA PRO A 97 3.56 2.43 -1.21
C PRO A 97 4.12 1.74 -2.45
N THR A 98 5.41 1.96 -2.71
CA THR A 98 6.13 1.50 -3.91
C THR A 98 7.00 0.30 -3.62
#